data_AF-A0A538P1D6-F1
#
_entry.id   AF-A0A538P1D6-F1
#
_cell.length_a   1.000
_cell.length_b   1.000
_cell.length_c   1.000
_cell.angle_alpha   90.00
_cell.angle_beta   90.00
_cell.angle_gamma   90.00
#
_symmetry.space_group_name_H-M   'P 1'
#
loop_
_entity.id
_entity.type
_entity.pdbx_description
1 polymer ?
#
loop_
_entity_poly.entity_id
_entity_poly.type
_entity_poly.pdbx_seq_one_letter_code
_entity_poly.pdbx_strand_id
1 'polypeptide(L)'
;PAGGGTTIGAAVGDFPALPTAAYDLFDTNSTACTSVDPGASGKLAIVNRGGCTFSTKVRNAIAAGAVGVLVINNVAGDPTAMAKDGLGGDDLPAVMIGLNEGAALRASGETTASAVAVFQEFITPNADILAGFSGQGPTTVDVAVKPDLTSVGVNVLSSITCVGKPETCPGDGTGWAFFSGTSMSTPHIAGSAAVLLDLNPSWSPAQIKSALVNHADLVIKDAATGLHDIGPTAQGAGRENLSVAADATTWLDPVSASFGKVTVGHPTSVTITLSNPTGTDETFSVSKTMFTPDTFGGTVPSIYDAGILSAGDDRITVPDSVTVPANGSTTLTVTVSAGHGEVAQGWINLDGPGSNDLHFAYYAVVGH
;
A
#
# COMPACT_ATOMS: atom_id res chain seq x y z
N PRO A 1 21.03 -23.02 9.62
CA PRO A 1 21.26 -24.48 9.76
C PRO A 1 22.70 -24.87 9.39
N ALA A 2 23.26 -25.90 10.02
CA ALA A 2 24.68 -26.28 9.96
C ALA A 2 25.20 -26.81 8.60
N GLY A 3 24.44 -26.65 7.51
CA GLY A 3 24.75 -27.16 6.16
C GLY A 3 24.81 -26.11 5.05
N GLY A 4 24.78 -24.81 5.36
CA GLY A 4 24.92 -23.75 4.35
C GLY A 4 23.68 -23.49 3.48
N GLY A 5 22.51 -24.07 3.80
CA GLY A 5 21.26 -23.80 3.09
C GLY A 5 20.64 -22.44 3.43
N THR A 6 19.93 -21.85 2.46
CA THR A 6 19.18 -20.60 2.60
C THR A 6 18.04 -20.76 3.59
N THR A 7 17.93 -19.86 4.58
CA THR A 7 16.78 -19.81 5.49
C THR A 7 15.78 -18.80 4.96
N ILE A 8 14.53 -19.20 4.80
CA ILE A 8 13.43 -18.38 4.29
C ILE A 8 12.42 -18.17 5.41
N GLY A 9 12.08 -16.92 5.71
CA GLY A 9 10.98 -16.59 6.60
C GLY A 9 9.64 -16.87 5.91
N ALA A 10 8.71 -17.51 6.62
CA ALA A 10 7.38 -17.80 6.11
C ALA A 10 6.30 -17.25 7.04
N ALA A 11 5.27 -16.63 6.47
CA ALA A 11 4.12 -16.17 7.22
C ALA A 11 3.20 -17.35 7.55
N VAL A 12 2.81 -17.43 8.82
CA VAL A 12 1.79 -18.33 9.34
C VAL A 12 0.50 -17.53 9.51
N GLY A 13 -0.62 -18.08 9.05
CA GLY A 13 -1.95 -17.48 9.19
C GLY A 13 -2.91 -18.39 9.94
N ASP A 14 -4.15 -18.47 9.48
CA ASP A 14 -5.21 -19.31 10.06
C ASP A 14 -4.99 -20.82 9.81
N PHE A 15 -4.04 -21.16 8.92
CA PHE A 15 -3.66 -22.54 8.67
C PHE A 15 -2.60 -23.01 9.68
N PRO A 16 -2.59 -24.29 10.08
CA PRO A 16 -1.55 -24.81 10.96
C PRO A 16 -0.15 -24.51 10.41
N ALA A 17 0.77 -24.13 11.29
CA ALA A 17 2.18 -23.99 10.92
C ALA A 17 2.75 -25.35 10.48
N LEU A 18 3.79 -25.33 9.63
CA LEU A 18 4.53 -26.55 9.29
C LEU A 18 5.19 -27.14 10.56
N PRO A 19 4.92 -28.41 10.89
CA PRO A 19 5.65 -29.10 11.95
C PRO A 19 7.17 -29.07 11.74
N THR A 20 7.93 -29.15 12.83
CA THR A 20 9.39 -29.25 12.72
C THR A 20 9.77 -30.62 12.15
N ALA A 21 10.10 -30.66 10.86
CA ALA A 21 10.43 -31.87 10.11
C ALA A 21 11.18 -31.52 8.82
N ALA A 22 11.74 -32.54 8.18
CA ALA A 22 12.21 -32.48 6.80
C ALA A 22 11.08 -32.86 5.84
N TYR A 23 11.01 -32.18 4.71
CA TYR A 23 9.99 -32.34 3.68
C TYR A 23 10.66 -32.52 2.33
N ASP A 24 10.18 -33.50 1.56
CA ASP A 24 10.38 -33.51 0.11
C ASP A 24 9.51 -32.42 -0.52
N LEU A 25 10.07 -31.67 -1.45
CA LEU A 25 9.40 -30.58 -2.14
C LEU A 25 8.77 -31.06 -3.45
N PHE A 26 7.60 -30.54 -3.77
CA PHE A 26 6.98 -30.71 -5.08
C PHE A 26 6.42 -29.38 -5.58
N ASP A 27 7.08 -28.79 -6.58
CA ASP A 27 6.61 -27.56 -7.21
C ASP A 27 5.58 -27.86 -8.31
N THR A 28 4.35 -27.45 -8.07
CA THR A 28 3.24 -27.71 -8.99
C THR A 28 3.30 -26.79 -10.21
N ASN A 29 4.08 -25.70 -10.16
CA ASN A 29 4.07 -24.62 -11.14
C ASN A 29 2.66 -24.08 -11.45
N SER A 30 1.74 -24.16 -10.49
CA SER A 30 0.33 -23.80 -10.67
C SER A 30 -0.22 -22.97 -9.52
N THR A 31 -1.39 -22.35 -9.73
CA THR A 31 -2.14 -21.69 -8.67
C THR A 31 -2.97 -22.66 -7.84
N ALA A 32 -2.98 -23.97 -8.14
CA ALA A 32 -3.76 -24.98 -7.44
C ALA A 32 -5.27 -24.67 -7.31
N CYS A 33 -5.86 -23.89 -8.23
CA CYS A 33 -7.28 -23.53 -8.15
C CYS A 33 -8.24 -24.62 -8.61
N THR A 34 -7.79 -25.48 -9.53
CA THR A 34 -8.60 -26.59 -10.04
C THR A 34 -8.16 -27.92 -9.42
N SER A 35 -6.86 -28.19 -9.41
CA SER A 35 -6.27 -29.40 -8.84
C SER A 35 -4.78 -29.19 -8.51
N VAL A 36 -4.23 -30.11 -7.73
CA VAL A 36 -2.78 -30.28 -7.52
C VAL A 36 -2.37 -31.60 -8.16
N ASP A 37 -1.20 -31.64 -8.78
CA ASP A 37 -0.64 -32.85 -9.39
C ASP A 37 -0.45 -33.95 -8.32
N PRO A 38 -0.88 -35.21 -8.58
CA PRO A 38 -0.70 -36.32 -7.64
C PRO A 38 0.75 -36.61 -7.24
N GLY A 39 1.74 -36.11 -7.98
CA GLY A 39 3.17 -36.16 -7.61
C GLY A 39 3.51 -35.42 -6.31
N ALA A 40 2.59 -34.58 -5.81
CA ALA A 40 2.68 -33.95 -4.49
C ALA A 40 2.35 -34.90 -3.33
N SER A 41 1.86 -36.12 -3.59
CA SER A 41 1.50 -37.07 -2.54
C SER A 41 2.69 -37.39 -1.63
N GLY A 42 2.50 -37.21 -0.32
CA GLY A 42 3.54 -37.37 0.69
C GLY A 42 4.54 -36.21 0.79
N LYS A 43 4.36 -35.13 0.03
CA LYS A 43 5.32 -34.02 -0.12
C LYS A 43 4.74 -32.67 0.29
N LEU A 44 5.61 -31.68 0.45
CA LEU A 44 5.23 -30.27 0.62
C LEU A 44 4.94 -29.68 -0.77
N ALA A 45 3.67 -29.35 -1.04
CA ALA A 45 3.25 -28.80 -2.32
C ALA A 45 3.59 -27.31 -2.39
N ILE A 46 4.41 -26.90 -3.36
CA ILE A 46 4.72 -25.50 -3.64
C ILE A 46 3.76 -25.00 -4.72
N VAL A 47 3.01 -23.94 -4.42
CA VAL A 47 1.97 -23.37 -5.30
C VAL A 47 2.08 -21.86 -5.38
N ASN A 48 1.58 -21.26 -6.45
CA ASN A 48 1.56 -19.81 -6.62
C ASN A 48 0.29 -19.18 -6.01
N ARG A 49 0.42 -18.00 -5.39
CA ARG A 49 -0.71 -17.15 -5.01
C ARG A 49 -1.49 -16.68 -6.24
N GLY A 50 -2.80 -16.48 -6.07
CA GLY A 50 -3.70 -15.92 -7.09
C GLY A 50 -4.76 -16.89 -7.61
N GLY A 51 -5.75 -16.37 -8.33
CA GLY A 51 -6.82 -17.12 -9.01
C GLY A 51 -7.95 -17.68 -8.13
N CYS A 52 -7.69 -17.98 -6.85
CA CYS A 52 -8.66 -18.56 -5.91
C CYS A 52 -8.22 -18.33 -4.46
N THR A 53 -9.09 -18.66 -3.50
CA THR A 53 -8.82 -18.56 -2.07
C THR A 53 -7.71 -19.53 -1.63
N PHE A 54 -7.04 -19.22 -0.52
CA PHE A 54 -6.02 -20.11 0.06
C PHE A 54 -6.63 -21.46 0.46
N SER A 55 -7.83 -21.46 1.05
CA SER A 55 -8.57 -22.68 1.40
C SER A 55 -8.86 -23.59 0.20
N THR A 56 -9.14 -23.04 -0.99
CA THR A 56 -9.27 -23.85 -2.22
C THR A 56 -7.95 -24.52 -2.60
N LYS A 57 -6.83 -23.79 -2.52
CA LYS A 57 -5.50 -24.35 -2.79
C LYS A 57 -5.18 -25.50 -1.84
N VAL A 58 -5.45 -25.29 -0.55
CA VAL A 58 -5.20 -26.27 0.50
C VAL A 58 -6.07 -27.53 0.33
N ARG A 59 -7.37 -27.37 0.04
CA ARG A 59 -8.26 -28.50 -0.27
C ARG A 59 -7.77 -29.33 -1.46
N ASN A 60 -7.31 -28.67 -2.51
CA ASN A 60 -6.77 -29.36 -3.69
C ASN A 60 -5.45 -30.08 -3.39
N ALA A 61 -4.60 -29.52 -2.51
CA ALA A 61 -3.40 -30.18 -2.05
C ALA A 61 -3.71 -31.42 -1.18
N ILE A 62 -4.70 -31.33 -0.29
CA ILE A 62 -5.21 -32.48 0.49
C ILE A 62 -5.69 -33.58 -0.46
N ALA A 63 -6.48 -33.24 -1.48
CA ALA A 63 -6.97 -34.20 -2.48
C ALA A 63 -5.83 -34.90 -3.26
N ALA A 64 -4.69 -34.24 -3.43
CA ALA A 64 -3.49 -34.81 -4.05
C ALA A 64 -2.61 -35.60 -3.06
N GLY A 65 -2.95 -35.64 -1.76
CA GLY A 65 -2.19 -36.34 -0.73
C GLY A 65 -0.97 -35.59 -0.21
N ALA A 66 -0.88 -34.28 -0.43
CA ALA A 66 0.21 -33.45 0.10
C ALA A 66 0.19 -33.42 1.64
N VAL A 67 1.37 -33.30 2.25
CA VAL A 67 1.53 -33.22 3.73
C VAL A 67 1.63 -31.79 4.24
N GLY A 68 1.62 -30.81 3.33
CA GLY A 68 1.63 -29.38 3.62
C GLY A 68 1.56 -28.56 2.33
N VAL A 69 1.37 -27.25 2.47
CA VAL A 69 1.38 -26.29 1.36
C VAL A 69 2.33 -25.13 1.63
N LEU A 70 3.20 -24.84 0.67
CA LEU A 70 4.01 -23.63 0.62
C LEU A 70 3.48 -22.73 -0.50
N VAL A 71 2.89 -21.60 -0.14
CA VAL A 71 2.38 -20.63 -1.13
C VAL A 71 3.45 -19.59 -1.41
N ILE A 72 3.84 -19.42 -2.68
CA ILE A 72 4.71 -18.34 -3.12
C ILE A 72 3.84 -17.11 -3.43
N ASN A 73 4.14 -15.98 -2.80
CA ASN A 73 3.47 -14.71 -3.08
C ASN A 73 3.65 -14.30 -4.55
N ASN A 74 2.70 -13.56 -5.11
CA ASN A 74 2.69 -13.15 -6.53
C ASN A 74 2.85 -11.64 -6.73
N VAL A 75 3.16 -10.93 -5.65
CA VAL A 75 3.37 -9.48 -5.58
C VAL A 75 4.55 -9.22 -4.63
N ALA A 76 5.16 -8.04 -4.74
CA ALA A 76 6.23 -7.62 -3.86
C ALA A 76 5.75 -7.40 -2.42
N GLY A 77 6.71 -7.24 -1.53
CA GLY A 77 6.48 -7.13 -0.09
C GLY A 77 6.55 -8.45 0.65
N ASP A 78 6.29 -8.39 1.95
CA ASP A 78 6.37 -9.54 2.83
C ASP A 78 5.31 -10.60 2.51
N PRO A 79 5.57 -11.88 2.83
CA PRO A 79 4.50 -12.87 2.85
C PRO A 79 3.38 -12.42 3.80
N THR A 80 2.15 -12.77 3.44
CA THR A 80 0.95 -12.41 4.20
C THR A 80 0.43 -13.59 4.98
N ALA A 81 -0.08 -13.35 6.20
CA ALA A 81 -0.82 -14.35 6.96
C ALA A 81 -2.06 -14.77 6.17
N MET A 82 -2.12 -16.04 5.76
CA MET A 82 -3.21 -16.56 4.94
C MET A 82 -4.44 -16.86 5.80
N ALA A 83 -5.60 -16.30 5.42
CA ALA A 83 -6.86 -16.55 6.12
C ALA A 83 -7.65 -17.73 5.50
N LYS A 84 -8.41 -18.43 6.34
CA LYS A 84 -9.35 -19.48 5.90
C LYS A 84 -10.67 -18.85 5.40
N ASP A 85 -11.34 -19.54 4.47
CA ASP A 85 -12.65 -19.11 3.95
C ASP A 85 -13.84 -19.53 4.83
N GLY A 86 -13.60 -20.31 5.89
CA GLY A 86 -14.61 -20.77 6.83
C GLY A 86 -15.50 -21.92 6.34
N LEU A 87 -15.22 -22.50 5.17
CA LEU A 87 -16.01 -23.60 4.60
C LEU A 87 -15.55 -24.99 5.08
N GLY A 88 -14.39 -25.07 5.73
CA GLY A 88 -13.80 -26.30 6.26
C GLY A 88 -13.20 -27.22 5.18
N GLY A 89 -12.58 -28.31 5.64
CA GLY A 89 -11.90 -29.28 4.77
C GLY A 89 -10.51 -28.86 4.31
N ASP A 90 -9.96 -27.80 4.90
CA ASP A 90 -8.67 -27.19 4.60
C ASP A 90 -7.69 -27.27 5.79
N ASP A 91 -7.82 -28.34 6.59
CA ASP A 91 -6.99 -28.63 7.76
C ASP A 91 -5.69 -29.34 7.35
N LEU A 92 -4.82 -28.60 6.66
CA LEU A 92 -3.46 -29.03 6.31
C LEU A 92 -2.49 -27.89 6.61
N PRO A 93 -1.28 -28.16 7.11
CA PRO A 93 -0.30 -27.12 7.36
C PRO A 93 -0.02 -26.28 6.11
N ALA A 94 -0.11 -24.96 6.23
CA ALA A 94 0.13 -24.07 5.09
C ALA A 94 0.79 -22.77 5.52
N VAL A 95 1.82 -22.36 4.79
CA VAL A 95 2.57 -21.12 5.03
C VAL A 95 2.82 -20.38 3.72
N MET A 96 3.05 -19.08 3.80
CA MET A 96 3.41 -18.27 2.64
C MET A 96 4.85 -17.78 2.72
N ILE A 97 5.57 -17.77 1.59
CA ILE A 97 6.86 -17.08 1.44
C ILE A 97 6.74 -15.94 0.44
N GLY A 98 7.66 -14.98 0.53
CA GLY A 98 7.70 -13.83 -0.37
C GLY A 98 7.98 -14.22 -1.82
N LEU A 99 7.70 -13.30 -2.74
CA LEU A 99 7.87 -13.50 -4.18
C LEU A 99 9.34 -13.79 -4.53
N ASN A 100 10.25 -12.99 -3.98
CA ASN A 100 11.69 -13.10 -4.24
C ASN A 100 12.28 -14.38 -3.64
N GLU A 101 11.87 -14.74 -2.41
CA GLU A 101 12.28 -15.97 -1.75
C GLU A 101 11.77 -17.20 -2.50
N GLY A 102 10.55 -17.15 -3.02
CA GLY A 102 10.00 -18.22 -3.87
C GLY A 102 10.75 -18.38 -5.19
N ALA A 103 11.14 -17.28 -5.83
CA ALA A 103 11.98 -17.31 -7.02
C ALA A 103 13.37 -17.89 -6.71
N ALA A 104 13.99 -17.49 -5.60
CA ALA A 104 15.26 -18.01 -5.13
C ALA A 104 15.19 -19.51 -4.80
N LEU A 105 14.10 -19.96 -4.14
CA LEU A 105 13.85 -21.38 -3.86
C LEU A 105 13.77 -22.18 -5.17
N ARG A 106 13.00 -21.72 -6.16
CA ARG A 106 12.93 -22.37 -7.48
C ARG A 106 14.28 -22.43 -8.18
N ALA A 107 15.02 -21.32 -8.18
CA ALA A 107 16.32 -21.22 -8.81
C ALA A 107 17.39 -22.11 -8.16
N SER A 108 17.27 -22.38 -6.85
CA SER A 108 18.18 -23.25 -6.12
C SER A 108 18.11 -24.71 -6.58
N GLY A 109 16.98 -25.15 -7.12
CA GLY A 109 16.74 -26.55 -7.51
C GLY A 109 16.67 -27.52 -6.32
N GLU A 110 16.57 -27.02 -5.10
CA GLU A 110 16.44 -27.84 -3.90
C GLU A 110 15.18 -28.70 -3.96
N THR A 111 15.34 -29.99 -3.65
CA THR A 111 14.25 -30.98 -3.64
C THR A 111 13.78 -31.32 -2.23
N THR A 112 14.45 -30.77 -1.21
CA THR A 112 14.09 -30.98 0.20
C THR A 112 14.22 -29.67 0.98
N ALA A 113 13.42 -29.50 2.03
CA ALA A 113 13.55 -28.41 2.98
C ALA A 113 13.29 -28.90 4.41
N SER A 114 13.84 -28.21 5.40
CA SER A 114 13.48 -28.42 6.81
C SER A 114 12.70 -27.23 7.33
N ALA A 115 11.53 -27.48 7.91
CA ALA A 115 10.77 -26.45 8.62
C ALA A 115 11.18 -26.44 10.10
N VAL A 116 11.23 -25.24 10.68
CA VAL A 116 11.44 -25.03 12.11
C VAL A 116 10.29 -24.15 12.60
N ALA A 117 9.48 -24.67 13.52
CA ALA A 117 8.28 -23.99 14.01
C ALA A 117 8.60 -22.99 15.14
N VAL A 118 9.54 -22.08 14.89
CA VAL A 118 9.92 -21.02 15.83
C VAL A 118 9.44 -19.69 15.26
N PHE A 119 8.49 -19.05 15.94
CA PHE A 119 8.08 -17.69 15.61
C PHE A 119 9.25 -16.73 15.83
N GLN A 120 9.51 -15.91 14.82
CA GLN A 120 10.51 -14.86 14.87
C GLN A 120 9.90 -13.56 14.39
N GLU A 121 10.17 -12.49 15.12
CA GLU A 121 9.97 -11.14 14.64
C GLU A 121 11.26 -10.69 13.96
N PHE A 122 11.14 -10.13 12.76
CA PHE A 122 12.27 -9.57 12.04
C PHE A 122 11.84 -8.32 11.31
N ILE A 123 12.75 -7.36 11.23
CA ILE A 123 12.58 -6.19 10.36
C ILE A 123 12.97 -6.62 8.96
N THR A 124 12.13 -6.24 8.02
CA THR A 124 12.26 -6.59 6.60
C THR A 124 12.53 -5.31 5.81
N PRO A 125 13.29 -5.40 4.70
CA PRO A 125 13.52 -4.25 3.83
C PRO A 125 12.27 -3.85 3.04
N ASN A 126 11.20 -4.65 3.09
CA ASN A 126 9.94 -4.36 2.42
C ASN A 126 9.17 -3.27 3.18
N ALA A 127 9.52 -2.02 2.89
CA ALA A 127 8.81 -0.84 3.35
C ALA A 127 8.22 -0.08 2.15
N ASP A 128 7.17 0.69 2.39
CA ASP A 128 6.62 1.64 1.41
C ASP A 128 6.19 1.00 0.09
N ILE A 129 5.56 -0.17 0.17
CA ILE A 129 4.96 -0.85 -0.97
C ILE A 129 3.45 -0.79 -0.81
N LEU A 130 2.75 -0.28 -1.83
CA LEU A 130 1.29 -0.26 -1.80
C LEU A 130 0.75 -1.69 -1.75
N ALA A 131 -0.23 -1.94 -0.88
CA ALA A 131 -0.90 -3.22 -0.88
C ALA A 131 -1.66 -3.45 -2.20
N GLY A 132 -1.45 -4.59 -2.86
CA GLY A 132 -2.14 -4.91 -4.13
C GLY A 132 -3.67 -5.01 -4.03
N PHE A 133 -4.23 -5.04 -2.81
CA PHE A 133 -5.68 -4.98 -2.56
C PHE A 133 -6.19 -3.55 -2.28
N SER A 134 -5.31 -2.55 -2.16
CA SER A 134 -5.70 -1.18 -1.84
C SER A 134 -6.58 -0.62 -2.95
N GLY A 135 -7.72 -0.07 -2.57
CA GLY A 135 -8.64 0.55 -3.54
C GLY A 135 -8.02 1.82 -4.11
N GLN A 136 -8.05 1.94 -5.44
CA GLN A 136 -7.51 3.09 -6.16
C GLN A 136 -8.66 3.94 -6.69
N GLY A 137 -8.43 5.25 -6.77
CA GLY A 137 -9.28 6.19 -7.47
C GLY A 137 -9.02 6.17 -8.99
N PRO A 138 -9.44 7.25 -9.69
CA PRO A 138 -10.22 8.36 -9.14
C PRO A 138 -11.61 7.91 -8.70
N THR A 139 -12.33 8.75 -7.96
CA THR A 139 -13.74 8.47 -7.66
C THR A 139 -14.57 8.35 -8.94
N THR A 140 -15.56 7.47 -8.96
CA THR A 140 -16.28 7.12 -10.20
C THR A 140 -17.17 8.25 -10.74
N VAL A 141 -17.64 9.16 -9.88
CA VAL A 141 -18.65 10.16 -10.24
C VAL A 141 -18.02 11.51 -10.55
N ASP A 142 -17.31 12.07 -9.59
CA ASP A 142 -16.66 13.38 -9.64
C ASP A 142 -15.23 13.33 -10.16
N VAL A 143 -14.67 12.14 -10.37
CA VAL A 143 -13.31 11.92 -10.91
C VAL A 143 -12.28 12.69 -10.05
N ALA A 144 -12.46 12.60 -8.74
CA ALA A 144 -11.60 13.24 -7.75
C ALA A 144 -10.45 12.33 -7.31
N VAL A 145 -9.38 12.96 -6.83
CA VAL A 145 -8.25 12.27 -6.20
C VAL A 145 -8.74 11.55 -4.96
N LYS A 146 -8.70 10.22 -5.01
CA LYS A 146 -8.81 9.33 -3.86
C LYS A 146 -7.85 8.15 -4.03
N PRO A 147 -7.27 7.60 -2.95
CA PRO A 147 -7.44 8.02 -1.54
C PRO A 147 -6.81 9.40 -1.22
N ASP A 148 -7.05 9.95 -0.02
CA ASP A 148 -6.41 11.23 0.37
C ASP A 148 -4.92 11.02 0.71
N LEU A 149 -4.60 9.94 1.43
CA LEU A 149 -3.26 9.52 1.83
C LEU A 149 -3.24 8.00 2.08
N THR A 150 -2.05 7.45 2.30
CA THR A 150 -1.80 6.02 2.57
C THR A 150 -1.23 5.83 3.97
N SER A 151 -1.44 4.65 4.57
CA SER A 151 -0.88 4.27 5.87
C SER A 151 -0.73 2.76 6.04
N VAL A 152 -0.04 2.34 7.09
CA VAL A 152 0.28 0.94 7.42
C VAL A 152 -0.99 0.10 7.52
N GLY A 153 -1.12 -0.89 6.63
CA GLY A 153 -2.29 -1.76 6.56
C GLY A 153 -1.99 -3.22 6.19
N VAL A 154 -0.73 -3.63 6.16
CA VAL A 154 -0.33 -5.01 5.84
C VAL A 154 0.39 -5.59 7.05
N ASN A 155 0.06 -6.83 7.41
CA ASN A 155 0.64 -7.54 8.56
C ASN A 155 0.59 -6.71 9.86
N VAL A 156 -0.58 -6.12 10.17
CA VAL A 156 -0.79 -5.36 11.40
C VAL A 156 -1.20 -6.32 12.51
N LEU A 157 -0.36 -6.43 13.55
CA LEU A 157 -0.68 -7.17 14.77
C LEU A 157 -1.65 -6.36 15.63
N SER A 158 -2.80 -6.94 15.96
CA SER A 158 -3.74 -6.31 16.88
C SER A 158 -4.55 -7.32 17.67
N SER A 159 -5.25 -6.83 18.69
CA SER A 159 -6.04 -7.65 19.60
C SER A 159 -7.29 -8.22 18.92
N ILE A 160 -7.63 -9.45 19.26
CA ILE A 160 -8.81 -10.17 18.78
C ILE A 160 -9.54 -10.84 19.94
N THR A 161 -10.81 -11.20 19.74
CA THR A 161 -11.65 -11.83 20.78
C THR A 161 -11.50 -13.36 20.84
N CYS A 162 -10.28 -13.85 20.64
CA CYS A 162 -9.96 -15.29 20.51
C CYS A 162 -9.29 -15.93 21.73
N VAL A 163 -9.15 -15.23 22.86
CA VAL A 163 -8.58 -15.82 24.08
C VAL A 163 -9.49 -16.97 24.57
N GLY A 164 -8.94 -18.18 24.66
CA GLY A 164 -9.66 -19.38 25.11
C GLY A 164 -10.75 -19.88 24.14
N LYS A 165 -10.71 -19.46 22.87
CA LYS A 165 -11.60 -19.91 21.79
C LYS A 165 -11.02 -21.14 21.06
N PRO A 166 -11.84 -21.92 20.32
CA PRO A 166 -11.36 -23.12 19.63
C PRO A 166 -10.23 -22.82 18.63
N GLU A 167 -9.48 -23.85 18.25
CA GLU A 167 -8.32 -23.78 17.31
C GLU A 167 -8.67 -23.18 15.94
N THR A 168 -9.96 -23.03 15.61
CA THR A 168 -10.45 -22.37 14.40
C THR A 168 -10.44 -20.83 14.50
N CYS A 169 -10.12 -20.27 15.66
CA CYS A 169 -9.98 -18.82 15.85
C CYS A 169 -8.62 -18.36 15.29
N PRO A 170 -8.55 -17.24 14.54
CA PRO A 170 -7.29 -16.68 14.07
C PRO A 170 -6.28 -16.45 15.20
N GLY A 171 -4.98 -16.54 14.90
CA GLY A 171 -3.88 -16.31 15.86
C GLY A 171 -3.43 -17.55 16.64
N ASP A 172 -2.59 -17.35 17.65
CA ASP A 172 -1.96 -18.41 18.46
C ASP A 172 -2.67 -18.67 19.81
N GLY A 173 -3.90 -18.18 19.95
CA GLY A 173 -4.69 -18.27 21.19
C GLY A 173 -4.33 -17.25 22.27
N THR A 174 -3.34 -16.38 22.04
CA THR A 174 -2.96 -15.30 22.97
C THR A 174 -3.92 -14.10 22.95
N GLY A 175 -4.86 -14.07 22.01
CA GLY A 175 -5.73 -12.93 21.77
C GLY A 175 -5.14 -11.88 20.82
N TRP A 176 -4.11 -12.24 20.06
CA TRP A 176 -3.50 -11.41 19.03
C TRP A 176 -3.48 -12.12 17.68
N ALA A 177 -3.66 -11.38 16.59
CA ALA A 177 -3.42 -11.87 15.24
C ALA A 177 -2.99 -10.75 14.30
N PHE A 178 -2.32 -11.16 13.23
CA PHE A 178 -1.98 -10.30 12.11
C PHE A 178 -3.14 -10.22 11.14
N PHE A 179 -3.56 -9.02 10.79
CA PHE A 179 -4.51 -8.76 9.70
C PHE A 179 -3.95 -7.77 8.70
N SER A 180 -4.54 -7.78 7.52
CA SER A 180 -4.24 -6.82 6.46
C SER A 180 -5.52 -6.25 5.89
N GLY A 181 -5.50 -4.97 5.56
CA GLY A 181 -6.61 -4.24 4.98
C GLY A 181 -6.47 -2.74 5.18
N THR A 182 -7.14 -1.95 4.34
CA THR A 182 -7.33 -0.52 4.61
C THR A 182 -8.12 -0.27 5.90
N SER A 183 -8.89 -1.26 6.36
CA SER A 183 -9.46 -1.31 7.71
C SER A 183 -8.42 -1.25 8.83
N MET A 184 -7.16 -1.63 8.58
CA MET A 184 -6.05 -1.54 9.52
C MET A 184 -5.27 -0.22 9.35
N SER A 185 -5.20 0.33 8.13
CA SER A 185 -4.68 1.69 7.89
C SER A 185 -5.57 2.78 8.53
N THR A 186 -6.89 2.60 8.46
CA THR A 186 -7.87 3.57 8.99
C THR A 186 -7.67 3.92 10.47
N PRO A 187 -7.51 2.95 11.41
CA PRO A 187 -7.27 3.27 12.82
C PRO A 187 -5.89 3.89 13.08
N HIS A 188 -4.86 3.63 12.25
CA HIS A 188 -3.59 4.36 12.36
C HIS A 188 -3.80 5.85 12.09
N ILE A 189 -4.48 6.19 11.00
CA ILE A 189 -4.83 7.59 10.69
C ILE A 189 -5.75 8.20 11.75
N ALA A 190 -6.74 7.45 12.26
CA ALA A 190 -7.60 7.93 13.33
C ALA A 190 -6.81 8.22 14.63
N GLY A 191 -5.84 7.37 14.96
CA GLY A 191 -4.91 7.60 16.08
C GLY A 191 -4.05 8.85 15.87
N SER A 192 -3.50 9.03 14.68
CA SER A 192 -2.76 10.24 14.30
C SER A 192 -3.62 11.49 14.42
N ALA A 193 -4.86 11.46 13.94
CA ALA A 193 -5.81 12.56 14.11
C ALA A 193 -6.12 12.87 15.58
N ALA A 194 -6.22 11.84 16.43
CA ALA A 194 -6.42 12.03 17.87
C ALA A 194 -5.20 12.69 18.55
N VAL A 195 -3.98 12.31 18.17
CA VAL A 195 -2.75 12.96 18.66
C VAL A 195 -2.71 14.43 18.24
N LEU A 196 -3.04 14.74 16.98
CA LEU A 196 -3.09 16.13 16.52
C LEU A 196 -4.15 16.95 17.25
N LEU A 197 -5.31 16.36 17.55
CA LEU A 197 -6.37 17.00 18.36
C LEU A 197 -5.94 17.28 19.80
N ASP A 198 -5.18 16.37 20.42
CA ASP A 198 -4.66 16.57 21.78
C ASP A 198 -3.62 17.70 21.82
N LEU A 199 -2.69 17.70 20.86
CA LEU A 199 -1.69 18.76 20.70
C LEU A 199 -2.31 20.11 20.33
N ASN A 200 -3.39 20.09 19.55
CA ASN A 200 -4.04 21.28 19.03
C ASN A 200 -5.58 21.23 19.14
N PRO A 201 -6.15 21.41 20.35
CA PRO A 201 -7.59 21.23 20.58
C PRO A 201 -8.50 22.18 19.81
N SER A 202 -7.97 23.29 19.29
CA SER A 202 -8.71 24.26 18.49
C SER A 202 -8.71 23.95 16.99
N TRP A 203 -7.94 22.96 16.52
CA TRP A 203 -7.92 22.60 15.11
C TRP A 203 -9.26 21.98 14.70
N SER A 204 -9.79 22.46 13.58
CA SER A 204 -10.94 21.88 12.92
C SER A 204 -10.59 20.53 12.25
N PRO A 205 -11.59 19.69 11.95
CA PRO A 205 -11.37 18.46 11.16
C PRO A 205 -10.68 18.71 9.82
N ALA A 206 -10.95 19.85 9.16
CA ALA A 206 -10.30 20.21 7.90
C ALA A 206 -8.81 20.51 8.08
N GLN A 207 -8.44 21.22 9.16
CA GLN A 207 -7.03 21.51 9.49
C GLN A 207 -6.26 20.23 9.86
N ILE A 208 -6.86 19.33 10.65
CA ILE A 208 -6.26 18.03 10.96
C ILE A 208 -6.07 17.21 9.69
N LYS A 209 -7.09 17.18 8.82
CA LYS A 209 -6.99 16.50 7.54
C LYS A 209 -5.87 17.09 6.68
N SER A 210 -5.76 18.41 6.60
CA SER A 210 -4.71 19.05 5.83
C SER A 210 -3.32 18.75 6.40
N ALA A 211 -3.12 18.83 7.72
CA ALA A 211 -1.85 18.49 8.34
C ALA A 211 -1.43 17.03 8.04
N LEU A 212 -2.37 16.08 8.06
CA LEU A 212 -2.06 14.68 7.76
C LEU A 212 -1.79 14.42 6.27
N VAL A 213 -2.58 15.04 5.39
CA VAL A 213 -2.52 14.79 3.95
C VAL A 213 -1.34 15.54 3.33
N ASN A 214 -1.19 16.83 3.63
CA ASN A 214 -0.29 17.70 2.88
C ASN A 214 1.17 17.65 3.36
N HIS A 215 1.44 16.97 4.48
CA HIS A 215 2.77 16.67 4.99
C HIS A 215 3.13 15.18 4.87
N ALA A 216 2.38 14.41 4.07
CA ALA A 216 2.66 12.99 3.83
C ALA A 216 3.98 12.80 3.05
N ASP A 217 4.64 11.65 3.17
CA ASP A 217 5.87 11.33 2.43
C ASP A 217 5.55 10.66 1.07
N LEU A 218 6.10 11.18 -0.03
CA LEU A 218 6.00 10.58 -1.37
C LEU A 218 7.05 9.47 -1.59
N VAL A 219 6.91 8.36 -0.87
CA VAL A 219 7.89 7.27 -0.85
C VAL A 219 7.34 5.94 -1.36
N ILE A 220 6.03 5.85 -1.62
CA ILE A 220 5.36 4.57 -1.87
C ILE A 220 5.64 4.06 -3.29
N LYS A 221 5.87 2.75 -3.39
CA LYS A 221 6.14 2.00 -4.61
C LYS A 221 5.02 1.03 -4.99
N ASP A 222 5.05 0.59 -6.23
CA ASP A 222 4.06 -0.29 -6.83
C ASP A 222 3.98 -1.65 -6.14
N ALA A 223 2.77 -2.23 -6.10
CA ALA A 223 2.57 -3.52 -5.43
C ALA A 223 3.23 -4.69 -6.17
N ALA A 224 3.48 -4.59 -7.48
CA ALA A 224 3.92 -5.73 -8.28
C ALA A 224 5.38 -6.06 -8.01
N THR A 225 6.25 -5.05 -8.09
CA THR A 225 7.70 -5.21 -7.94
C THR A 225 8.27 -4.47 -6.74
N GLY A 226 7.56 -3.47 -6.22
CA GLY A 226 8.04 -2.63 -5.12
C GLY A 226 9.15 -1.67 -5.54
N LEU A 227 9.27 -1.36 -6.84
CA LEU A 227 10.40 -0.60 -7.39
C LEU A 227 9.97 0.71 -8.04
N HIS A 228 8.77 0.78 -8.58
CA HIS A 228 8.32 1.91 -9.40
C HIS A 228 7.43 2.86 -8.62
N ASP A 229 7.43 4.14 -9.01
CA ASP A 229 6.54 5.13 -8.41
C ASP A 229 5.09 4.80 -8.75
N ILE A 230 4.15 5.35 -7.99
CA ILE A 230 2.71 5.19 -8.23
C ILE A 230 1.97 6.51 -8.26
N GLY A 231 0.82 6.52 -8.92
CA GLY A 231 0.04 7.74 -9.15
C GLY A 231 -0.70 8.27 -7.92
N PRO A 232 -1.13 9.54 -7.96
CA PRO A 232 -1.91 10.15 -6.88
C PRO A 232 -3.25 9.45 -6.65
N THR A 233 -3.80 8.75 -7.65
CA THR A 233 -5.01 7.94 -7.51
C THR A 233 -4.78 6.61 -6.79
N ALA A 234 -3.54 6.18 -6.63
CA ALA A 234 -3.19 5.00 -5.86
C ALA A 234 -2.79 5.34 -4.42
N GLN A 235 -1.98 6.39 -4.22
CA GLN A 235 -1.41 6.73 -2.91
C GLN A 235 -1.94 8.02 -2.26
N GLY A 236 -2.71 8.83 -2.99
CA GLY A 236 -3.08 10.16 -2.54
C GLY A 236 -1.86 11.08 -2.46
N ALA A 237 -1.73 11.79 -1.34
CA ALA A 237 -0.56 12.61 -1.07
C ALA A 237 0.68 11.82 -0.60
N GLY A 238 0.58 10.50 -0.39
CA GLY A 238 1.70 9.67 0.08
C GLY A 238 1.42 9.00 1.41
N ARG A 239 2.48 8.48 2.05
CA ARG A 239 2.40 7.83 3.37
C ARG A 239 2.29 8.88 4.47
N GLU A 240 1.43 8.69 5.46
CA GLU A 240 1.34 9.60 6.60
C GLU A 240 2.68 9.78 7.34
N ASN A 241 2.92 11.00 7.81
CA ASN A 241 4.06 11.32 8.66
C ASN A 241 3.58 12.17 9.84
N LEU A 242 3.19 11.49 10.93
CA LEU A 242 2.62 12.18 12.11
C LEU A 242 3.60 13.16 12.75
N SER A 243 4.91 12.85 12.76
CA SER A 243 5.91 13.77 13.31
C SER A 243 5.95 15.09 12.56
N VAL A 244 5.89 15.07 11.22
CA VAL A 244 5.89 16.29 10.43
C VAL A 244 4.52 16.98 10.53
N ALA A 245 3.42 16.23 10.46
CA ALA A 245 2.07 16.77 10.59
C ALA A 245 1.81 17.45 11.94
N ALA A 246 2.47 17.02 13.02
CA ALA A 246 2.35 17.64 14.35
C ALA A 246 2.94 19.04 14.41
N ASP A 247 3.92 19.33 13.56
CA ASP A 247 4.58 20.64 13.45
C ASP A 247 3.99 21.51 12.33
N ALA A 248 2.86 21.09 11.73
CA ALA A 248 2.22 21.81 10.64
C ALA A 248 1.82 23.24 11.03
N THR A 249 2.35 24.22 10.30
CA THR A 249 2.04 25.65 10.52
C THR A 249 1.20 26.26 9.41
N THR A 250 0.94 25.56 8.30
CA THR A 250 0.05 26.04 7.24
C THR A 250 -0.90 24.92 6.81
N TRP A 251 -2.17 25.27 6.54
CA TRP A 251 -3.19 24.34 6.07
C TRP A 251 -3.72 24.71 4.69
N LEU A 252 -4.13 23.68 3.94
CA LEU A 252 -4.72 23.73 2.61
C LEU A 252 -6.20 23.32 2.65
N ASP A 253 -7.05 24.09 1.97
CA ASP A 253 -8.44 23.71 1.69
C ASP A 253 -8.84 24.08 0.25
N PRO A 254 -9.17 23.11 -0.61
CA PRO A 254 -9.12 21.66 -0.37
C PRO A 254 -7.70 21.11 -0.29
N VAL A 255 -7.53 19.88 0.23
CA VAL A 255 -6.22 19.22 0.38
C VAL A 255 -5.66 18.60 -0.92
N SER A 256 -6.41 18.71 -2.03
CA SER A 256 -6.06 18.17 -3.34
C SER A 256 -6.77 18.97 -4.43
N ALA A 257 -6.16 19.08 -5.61
CA ALA A 257 -6.75 19.74 -6.78
C ALA A 257 -7.39 18.70 -7.72
N SER A 258 -8.67 18.41 -7.50
CA SER A 258 -9.47 17.55 -8.36
C SER A 258 -10.21 18.38 -9.41
N PHE A 259 -9.81 18.26 -10.68
CA PHE A 259 -10.43 19.01 -11.78
C PHE A 259 -11.61 18.27 -12.43
N GLY A 260 -11.72 16.96 -12.16
CA GLY A 260 -12.70 16.11 -12.79
C GLY A 260 -12.44 15.95 -14.29
N LYS A 261 -13.50 16.03 -15.09
CA LYS A 261 -13.40 16.03 -16.56
C LYS A 261 -13.21 17.45 -17.08
N VAL A 262 -12.16 17.64 -17.86
CA VAL A 262 -11.78 18.94 -18.44
C VAL A 262 -12.01 18.93 -19.94
N THR A 263 -12.74 19.94 -20.43
CA THR A 263 -13.01 20.12 -21.86
C THR A 263 -11.76 20.61 -22.59
N VAL A 264 -11.47 20.04 -23.75
CA VAL A 264 -10.29 20.40 -24.55
C VAL A 264 -10.35 21.88 -24.96
N GLY A 265 -9.22 22.58 -24.86
CA GLY A 265 -9.11 23.99 -25.20
C GLY A 265 -9.78 24.96 -24.20
N HIS A 266 -10.28 24.45 -23.07
CA HIS A 266 -10.91 25.25 -22.02
C HIS A 266 -10.14 25.08 -20.70
N PRO A 267 -9.16 25.98 -20.41
CA PRO A 267 -8.43 25.94 -19.16
C PRO A 267 -9.39 25.94 -17.97
N THR A 268 -9.18 25.00 -17.04
CA THR A 268 -10.02 24.84 -15.86
C THR A 268 -9.16 25.08 -14.62
N SER A 269 -9.68 25.82 -13.65
CA SER A 269 -8.95 26.20 -12.45
C SER A 269 -9.59 25.66 -11.19
N VAL A 270 -8.76 25.23 -10.25
CA VAL A 270 -9.12 24.95 -8.86
C VAL A 270 -8.36 25.92 -7.98
N THR A 271 -9.03 26.47 -6.97
CA THR A 271 -8.42 27.35 -5.99
C THR A 271 -8.16 26.59 -4.71
N ILE A 272 -6.92 26.61 -4.23
CA ILE A 272 -6.51 26.09 -2.93
C ILE A 272 -6.34 27.28 -1.99
N THR A 273 -7.04 27.28 -0.86
CA THR A 273 -6.86 28.28 0.20
C THR A 273 -5.74 27.82 1.12
N LEU A 274 -4.74 28.68 1.32
CA LEU A 274 -3.67 28.48 2.28
C LEU A 274 -3.95 29.34 3.50
N SER A 275 -3.92 28.75 4.70
CA SER A 275 -4.16 29.45 5.95
C SER A 275 -2.97 29.29 6.90
N ASN A 276 -2.47 30.41 7.42
CA ASN A 276 -1.33 30.50 8.31
C ASN A 276 -1.78 31.15 9.64
N PRO A 277 -1.88 30.38 10.74
CA PRO A 277 -2.24 30.88 12.08
C PRO A 277 -1.07 31.55 12.79
N THR A 278 0.16 31.50 12.23
CA THR A 278 1.35 31.95 12.94
C THR A 278 1.44 33.47 12.95
N GLY A 279 2.29 34.00 13.84
CA GLY A 279 2.55 35.44 13.93
C GLY A 279 3.45 36.01 12.84
N THR A 280 3.86 35.21 11.85
CA THR A 280 4.82 35.58 10.82
C THR A 280 4.32 35.15 9.44
N ASP A 281 4.61 35.95 8.41
CA ASP A 281 4.31 35.57 7.03
C ASP A 281 5.09 34.30 6.65
N GLU A 282 4.43 33.39 5.95
CA GLU A 282 5.06 32.19 5.40
C GLU A 282 5.10 32.27 3.88
N THR A 283 6.30 32.19 3.29
CA THR A 283 6.50 32.20 1.85
C THR A 283 6.95 30.83 1.39
N PHE A 284 6.27 30.29 0.38
CA PHE A 284 6.56 29.01 -0.24
C PHE A 284 7.05 29.21 -1.67
N SER A 285 8.12 28.51 -2.04
CA SER A 285 8.47 28.28 -3.44
C SER A 285 7.61 27.14 -3.97
N VAL A 286 7.04 27.31 -5.17
CA VAL A 286 6.09 26.35 -5.73
C VAL A 286 6.75 25.61 -6.89
N SER A 287 6.66 24.29 -6.86
CA SER A 287 7.13 23.42 -7.93
C SER A 287 6.09 22.35 -8.28
N LYS A 288 6.34 21.59 -9.35
CA LYS A 288 5.43 20.57 -9.87
C LYS A 288 6.18 19.25 -10.01
N THR A 289 5.53 18.17 -9.63
CA THR A 289 5.98 16.80 -9.92
C THR A 289 4.91 16.12 -10.76
N MET A 290 5.22 15.78 -12.01
CA MET A 290 4.33 15.03 -12.90
C MET A 290 4.50 13.53 -12.68
N PHE A 291 3.37 12.81 -12.69
CA PHE A 291 3.34 11.36 -12.75
C PHE A 291 2.93 10.88 -14.15
N THR A 292 3.72 9.96 -14.70
CA THR A 292 3.45 9.31 -15.99
C THR A 292 3.30 7.81 -15.78
N PRO A 293 2.10 7.22 -16.02
CA PRO A 293 1.92 5.78 -15.95
C PRO A 293 2.82 5.03 -16.96
N ASP A 294 3.39 3.91 -16.52
CA ASP A 294 4.19 3.01 -17.36
C ASP A 294 3.97 1.55 -16.90
N THR A 295 4.03 0.62 -17.85
CA THR A 295 3.97 -0.83 -17.58
C THR A 295 5.35 -1.48 -17.56
N PHE A 296 6.42 -0.72 -17.83
CA PHE A 296 7.81 -1.15 -17.90
C PHE A 296 7.98 -2.36 -18.81
N GLY A 297 7.45 -2.25 -20.04
CA GLY A 297 7.46 -3.31 -21.03
C GLY A 297 6.53 -4.50 -20.69
N GLY A 298 5.48 -4.25 -19.89
CA GLY A 298 4.55 -5.28 -19.42
C GLY A 298 4.99 -6.02 -18.16
N THR A 299 6.11 -5.62 -17.55
CA THR A 299 6.61 -6.18 -16.28
C THR A 299 5.65 -5.86 -15.14
N VAL A 300 5.02 -4.68 -15.18
CA VAL A 300 4.01 -4.26 -14.20
C VAL A 300 2.65 -4.14 -14.88
N PRO A 301 1.66 -4.96 -14.49
CA PRO A 301 0.28 -4.79 -14.95
C PRO A 301 -0.27 -3.40 -14.61
N SER A 302 -1.01 -2.80 -15.54
CA SER A 302 -1.56 -1.44 -15.38
C SER A 302 -2.47 -1.27 -14.16
N ILE A 303 -3.04 -2.35 -13.63
CA ILE A 303 -3.85 -2.34 -12.41
C ILE A 303 -3.10 -1.89 -11.15
N TYR A 304 -1.76 -1.87 -11.19
CA TYR A 304 -0.93 -1.44 -10.07
C TYR A 304 -0.55 0.04 -10.14
N ASP A 305 -1.00 0.77 -11.17
CA ASP A 305 -0.81 2.21 -11.37
C ASP A 305 0.66 2.66 -11.17
N ALA A 306 1.58 1.84 -11.68
CA ALA A 306 3.00 2.12 -11.65
C ALA A 306 3.39 3.15 -12.72
N GLY A 307 4.49 3.86 -12.49
CA GLY A 307 4.97 4.88 -13.40
C GLY A 307 6.22 5.59 -12.93
N ILE A 308 6.42 6.78 -13.47
CA ILE A 308 7.63 7.58 -13.28
C ILE A 308 7.24 8.97 -12.79
N LEU A 309 7.93 9.45 -11.76
CA LEU A 309 7.89 10.85 -11.34
C LEU A 309 8.93 11.68 -12.08
N SER A 310 8.51 12.84 -12.59
CA SER A 310 9.40 13.80 -13.26
C SER A 310 9.11 15.23 -12.81
N ALA A 311 10.15 16.05 -12.73
CA ALA A 311 9.99 17.46 -12.41
C ALA A 311 9.26 18.22 -13.53
N GLY A 312 8.37 19.14 -13.14
CA GLY A 312 7.58 19.96 -14.05
C GLY A 312 6.31 19.28 -14.55
N ASP A 313 5.39 20.10 -15.07
CA ASP A 313 4.23 19.67 -15.87
C ASP A 313 3.75 20.89 -16.67
N ASP A 314 3.97 20.90 -17.99
CA ASP A 314 3.61 22.03 -18.84
C ASP A 314 2.10 22.19 -19.02
N ARG A 315 1.32 21.17 -18.64
CA ARG A 315 -0.15 21.22 -18.66
C ARG A 315 -0.72 21.93 -17.45
N ILE A 316 0.10 22.19 -16.44
CA ILE A 316 -0.31 22.81 -15.18
C ILE A 316 0.34 24.19 -15.01
N THR A 317 -0.51 25.21 -14.88
CA THR A 317 -0.11 26.58 -14.55
C THR A 317 -0.43 26.87 -13.10
N VAL A 318 0.58 27.28 -12.35
CA VAL A 318 0.52 27.68 -10.93
C VAL A 318 1.56 28.78 -10.70
N PRO A 319 1.35 29.77 -9.80
CA PRO A 319 2.38 30.73 -9.43
C PRO A 319 3.65 30.05 -8.92
N ASP A 320 4.82 30.58 -9.23
CA ASP A 320 6.13 30.05 -8.78
C ASP A 320 6.38 30.27 -7.27
N SER A 321 5.60 31.13 -6.63
CA SER A 321 5.63 31.34 -5.19
C SER A 321 4.28 31.81 -4.65
N VAL A 322 4.07 31.59 -3.36
CA VAL A 322 2.89 32.09 -2.64
C VAL A 322 3.32 32.54 -1.25
N THR A 323 2.81 33.69 -0.80
CA THR A 323 3.02 34.19 0.57
C THR A 323 1.70 34.23 1.31
N VAL A 324 1.64 33.50 2.43
CA VAL A 324 0.48 33.43 3.33
C VAL A 324 0.74 34.39 4.50
N PRO A 325 -0.05 35.47 4.65
CA PRO A 325 0.20 36.47 5.68
C PRO A 325 0.02 35.90 7.09
N ALA A 326 0.74 36.46 8.05
CA ALA A 326 0.60 36.15 9.47
C ALA A 326 -0.87 36.25 9.92
N ASN A 327 -1.34 35.25 10.67
CA ASN A 327 -2.72 35.12 11.14
C ASN A 327 -3.77 35.31 10.03
N GLY A 328 -3.47 34.89 8.81
CA GLY A 328 -4.28 35.15 7.64
C GLY A 328 -4.28 34.01 6.63
N SER A 329 -4.90 34.28 5.49
CA SER A 329 -5.02 33.30 4.41
C SER A 329 -4.78 33.97 3.05
N THR A 330 -4.36 33.15 2.09
CA THR A 330 -4.26 33.54 0.68
C THR A 330 -4.75 32.38 -0.19
N THR A 331 -4.81 32.59 -1.50
CA THR A 331 -5.27 31.57 -2.45
C THR A 331 -4.19 31.27 -3.49
N LEU A 332 -3.99 29.98 -3.76
CA LEU A 332 -3.19 29.47 -4.87
C LEU A 332 -4.12 28.91 -5.93
N THR A 333 -4.14 29.53 -7.11
CA THR A 333 -4.93 29.05 -8.24
C THR A 333 -4.10 28.10 -9.09
N VAL A 334 -4.55 26.85 -9.19
CA VAL A 334 -3.96 25.83 -10.06
C VAL A 334 -4.85 25.70 -11.29
N THR A 335 -4.27 25.82 -12.48
CA THR A 335 -5.00 25.74 -13.74
C THR A 335 -4.44 24.61 -14.58
N VAL A 336 -5.33 23.76 -15.08
CA VAL A 336 -4.99 22.71 -16.06
C VAL A 336 -5.37 23.17 -17.46
N SER A 337 -4.45 22.99 -18.40
CA SER A 337 -4.61 23.22 -19.82
C SER A 337 -3.89 22.11 -20.57
N ALA A 338 -4.60 21.06 -20.95
CA ALA A 338 -4.03 19.89 -21.63
C ALA A 338 -4.72 19.57 -22.96
N GLY A 339 -4.08 18.71 -23.76
CA GLY A 339 -4.59 18.24 -25.04
C GLY A 339 -5.67 17.16 -24.90
N HIS A 340 -6.33 16.83 -26.02
CA HIS A 340 -7.36 15.80 -26.06
C HIS A 340 -6.83 14.41 -25.69
N GLY A 341 -7.48 13.74 -24.73
CA GLY A 341 -7.19 12.34 -24.37
C GLY A 341 -6.08 12.17 -23.34
N GLU A 342 -5.66 13.25 -22.68
CA GLU A 342 -4.59 13.22 -21.67
C GLU A 342 -5.15 13.10 -20.25
N VAL A 343 -4.42 12.40 -19.39
CA VAL A 343 -4.59 12.49 -17.94
C VAL A 343 -3.46 13.34 -17.40
N ALA A 344 -3.79 14.47 -16.76
CA ALA A 344 -2.82 15.30 -16.06
C ALA A 344 -2.88 14.95 -14.58
N GLN A 345 -1.77 14.44 -14.06
CA GLN A 345 -1.68 13.96 -12.69
C GLN A 345 -0.27 14.08 -12.12
N GLY A 346 -0.21 14.30 -10.81
CA GLY A 346 1.04 14.56 -10.10
C GLY A 346 0.79 15.31 -8.79
N TRP A 347 1.78 16.09 -8.34
CA TRP A 347 1.72 16.90 -7.13
C TRP A 347 2.20 18.33 -7.40
N ILE A 348 1.59 19.28 -6.69
CA ILE A 348 2.11 20.63 -6.50
C ILE A 348 2.87 20.61 -5.18
N ASN A 349 4.15 20.96 -5.21
CA ASN A 349 5.00 21.04 -4.02
C ASN A 349 5.17 22.50 -3.61
N LEU A 350 5.16 22.75 -2.31
CA LEU A 350 5.33 24.05 -1.69
C LEU A 350 6.48 23.92 -0.69
N ASP A 351 7.66 24.38 -1.09
CA ASP A 351 8.85 24.35 -0.27
C ASP A 351 8.83 25.57 0.65
N GLY A 352 8.66 25.34 1.94
CA GLY A 352 8.39 26.36 2.94
C GLY A 352 9.61 26.75 3.77
N PRO A 353 9.44 27.65 4.76
CA PRO A 353 10.51 27.97 5.69
C PRO A 353 10.82 26.78 6.61
N GLY A 354 12.12 26.51 6.80
CA GLY A 354 12.57 25.46 7.72
C GLY A 354 12.28 24.06 7.17
N SER A 355 11.35 23.35 7.79
CA SER A 355 10.91 22.01 7.41
C SER A 355 9.40 21.95 7.11
N ASN A 356 8.75 23.10 6.92
CA ASN A 356 7.32 23.17 6.60
C ASN A 356 7.09 23.00 5.09
N ASP A 357 7.53 21.88 4.55
CA ASP A 357 7.27 21.52 3.16
C ASP A 357 5.89 20.86 3.06
N LEU A 358 5.13 21.27 2.05
CA LEU A 358 3.78 20.77 1.78
C LEU A 358 3.69 20.27 0.36
N HIS A 359 2.78 19.35 0.11
CA HIS A 359 2.29 19.12 -1.24
C HIS A 359 0.84 18.69 -1.28
N PHE A 360 0.24 18.80 -2.45
CA PHE A 360 -1.06 18.25 -2.71
C PHE A 360 -1.12 17.64 -4.10
N ALA A 361 -1.85 16.52 -4.20
CA ALA A 361 -2.08 15.85 -5.47
C ALA A 361 -2.99 16.68 -6.38
N TYR A 362 -2.73 16.63 -7.69
CA TYR A 362 -3.66 17.07 -8.72
C TYR A 362 -4.05 15.92 -9.64
N TYR A 363 -5.28 15.96 -10.15
CA TYR A 363 -5.77 15.01 -11.15
C TYR A 363 -6.84 15.62 -12.05
N ALA A 364 -6.68 15.40 -13.35
CA ALA A 364 -7.62 15.81 -14.38
C ALA A 364 -7.68 14.76 -15.49
N VAL A 365 -8.90 14.46 -15.96
CA VAL A 365 -9.11 13.71 -17.19
C VAL A 365 -9.50 14.69 -18.27
N VAL A 366 -8.65 14.86 -19.28
CA VAL A 366 -8.89 15.81 -20.37
C VAL A 366 -9.51 15.09 -21.55
N GLY A 367 -10.79 15.36 -21.79
CA GLY A 367 -11.58 14.65 -22.79
C GLY A 367 -12.96 15.23 -23.00
N HIS A 368 -13.39 15.15 -24.27
CA HIS A 368 -14.46 15.89 -24.95
C HIS A 368 -14.12 17.33 -25.36
#